data_AF-A0A4Q3CG25-F1
#
_entry.id   AF-A0A4Q3CG25-F1
#
_cell.length_a   1.000
_cell.length_b   1.000
_cell.length_c   1.000
_cell.angle_alpha   90.00
_cell.angle_beta   90.00
_cell.angle_gamma   90.00
#
_symmetry.space_group_name_H-M   'P 1'
#
loop_
_entity.id
_entity.type
_entity.pdbx_description
1 polymer ?
#
loop_
_entity_poly.entity_id
_entity_poly.type
_entity_poly.pdbx_seq_one_letter_code
_entity_poly.pdbx_strand_id
1 'polypeptide(L)'
;KYPRTLEADAEKIKQVSHDIIVFAPEVDEMYDGNTQSQHYDFDGLEHQMEGAHRPGHFDGVGTIVKKLVEKNNMPINVVGCPITREASGLAMSSRNERLTAHERGNAAFIYQTLEQARERFKTESIADVKDYVNHAFASHPEFKPDYFEIAAEDTLLPATLKENTKYRAFVAVFLGNVRLIDNISLN
;
A
#
# COMPACT_ATOMS: atom_id res chain seq x y z
N LYS A 1 -8.14 8.39 13.36
CA LYS A 1 -7.23 9.56 13.27
C LYS A 1 -5.84 9.07 12.85
N TYR A 2 -5.09 9.81 12.03
CA TYR A 2 -3.73 9.42 11.61
C TYR A 2 -2.72 9.70 12.76
N PRO A 3 -1.81 8.78 13.09
CA PRO A 3 -0.79 9.03 14.12
C PRO A 3 0.14 10.19 13.74
N ARG A 4 0.50 11.05 14.70
CA ARG A 4 1.46 12.15 14.52
C ARG A 4 2.44 12.13 15.68
N THR A 5 3.73 11.91 15.38
CA THR A 5 4.78 11.61 16.38
C THR A 5 6.12 12.23 15.99
N LEU A 6 6.11 13.51 15.57
CA LEU A 6 7.26 14.19 14.96
C LEU A 6 8.56 14.06 15.78
N GLU A 7 8.49 14.21 17.10
CA GLU A 7 9.65 14.11 17.97
C GLU A 7 10.24 12.69 17.94
N ALA A 8 9.40 11.67 18.04
CA ALA A 8 9.84 10.27 17.98
C ALA A 8 10.37 9.89 16.59
N ASP A 9 9.79 10.45 15.52
CA ASP A 9 10.23 10.24 14.15
C ASP A 9 11.61 10.87 13.92
N ALA A 10 11.83 12.10 14.42
CA ALA A 10 13.11 12.81 14.33
C ALA A 10 14.23 12.07 15.08
N GLU A 11 13.94 11.53 16.27
CA GLU A 11 14.93 10.75 17.03
C GLU A 11 15.34 9.46 16.29
N LYS A 12 14.41 8.78 15.61
CA LYS A 12 14.75 7.61 14.77
C LYS A 12 15.61 8.01 13.56
N ILE A 13 15.29 9.12 12.89
CA ILE A 13 16.04 9.59 11.72
C ILE A 13 17.49 9.96 12.10
N LYS A 14 17.69 10.61 13.25
CA LYS A 14 19.03 10.95 13.76
C LYS A 14 19.92 9.72 13.97
N GLN A 15 19.32 8.57 14.32
CA GLN A 15 20.06 7.30 14.45
C GLN A 15 20.56 6.76 13.11
N VAL A 16 19.96 7.18 11.98
CA VAL A 16 20.39 6.79 10.62
C VAL A 16 21.56 7.66 10.16
N SER A 17 21.43 8.98 10.25
CA SER A 17 22.52 9.93 9.94
C SER A 17 22.20 11.31 10.51
N HIS A 18 23.26 12.03 10.91
CA HIS A 18 23.16 13.40 11.39
C HIS A 18 23.12 14.43 10.24
N ASP A 19 23.40 13.98 9.00
CA ASP A 19 23.35 14.83 7.80
C ASP A 19 21.94 14.94 7.22
N ILE A 20 20.97 14.18 7.74
CA ILE A 20 19.59 14.20 7.26
C ILE A 20 18.86 15.41 7.86
N ILE A 21 18.40 16.30 6.99
CA ILE A 21 17.52 17.42 7.34
C ILE A 21 16.07 16.94 7.23
N VAL A 22 15.32 17.06 8.33
CA VAL A 22 13.89 16.73 8.35
C VAL A 22 13.07 17.95 7.93
N PHE A 23 12.39 17.85 6.80
CA PHE A 23 11.40 18.84 6.36
C PHE A 23 10.00 18.43 6.84
N ALA A 24 9.48 19.10 7.86
CA ALA A 24 8.19 18.80 8.50
C ALA A 24 7.28 20.05 8.56
N PRO A 25 6.79 20.53 7.40
CA PRO A 25 5.96 21.73 7.33
C PRO A 25 4.54 21.49 7.84
N GLU A 26 3.92 22.56 8.34
CA GLU A 26 2.49 22.59 8.62
C GLU A 26 1.65 22.61 7.35
N VAL A 27 0.36 22.31 7.48
CA VAL A 27 -0.59 22.30 6.34
C VAL A 27 -0.58 23.67 5.64
N ASP A 28 -0.60 24.76 6.39
CA ASP A 28 -0.65 26.09 5.81
C ASP A 28 0.66 26.47 5.09
N GLU A 29 1.82 26.08 5.62
CA GLU A 29 3.12 26.28 4.96
C GLU A 29 3.25 25.48 3.65
N MET A 30 2.51 24.37 3.56
CA MET A 30 2.45 23.55 2.37
C MET A 30 1.43 24.03 1.36
N TYR A 31 0.34 24.66 1.75
CA TYR A 31 -0.80 24.89 0.87
C TYR A 31 -1.25 26.36 0.78
N ASP A 32 -0.68 27.26 1.58
CA ASP A 32 -0.99 28.70 1.60
C ASP A 32 -2.51 28.94 1.71
N GLY A 33 -3.17 28.22 2.62
CA GLY A 33 -4.63 28.19 2.77
C GLY A 33 -5.42 27.47 1.67
N ASN A 34 -4.79 27.01 0.58
CA ASN A 34 -5.46 26.37 -0.56
C ASN A 34 -5.15 24.87 -0.69
N THR A 35 -5.99 24.05 -0.06
CA THR A 35 -5.84 22.58 0.00
C THR A 35 -6.53 21.84 -1.14
N GLN A 36 -6.65 22.45 -2.32
CA GLN A 36 -7.22 21.77 -3.49
C GLN A 36 -6.20 20.89 -4.19
N SER A 37 -6.58 19.64 -4.45
CA SER A 37 -5.81 18.76 -5.31
C SER A 37 -6.02 19.11 -6.79
N GLN A 38 -4.95 18.99 -7.58
CA GLN A 38 -5.05 18.98 -9.04
C GLN A 38 -5.57 17.62 -9.48
N HIS A 39 -6.37 17.59 -10.53
CA HIS A 39 -6.75 16.34 -11.17
C HIS A 39 -5.61 15.84 -12.06
N TYR A 40 -5.32 14.55 -11.97
CA TYR A 40 -4.34 13.87 -12.81
C TYR A 40 -4.99 12.70 -13.52
N ASP A 41 -4.66 12.55 -14.79
CA ASP A 41 -4.98 11.37 -15.59
C ASP A 41 -3.76 10.44 -15.53
N PHE A 42 -3.94 9.23 -14.99
CA PHE A 42 -2.90 8.20 -14.94
C PHE A 42 -3.25 7.05 -15.89
N ASP A 43 -3.82 7.39 -17.06
CA ASP A 43 -4.26 6.44 -18.09
C ASP A 43 -5.24 5.38 -17.54
N GLY A 44 -6.09 5.79 -16.60
CA GLY A 44 -7.11 4.95 -15.96
C GLY A 44 -6.62 4.10 -14.77
N LEU A 45 -5.34 4.20 -14.38
CA LEU A 45 -4.80 3.55 -13.18
C LEU A 45 -5.49 4.00 -11.90
N GLU A 46 -5.90 5.27 -11.84
CA GLU A 46 -6.64 5.88 -10.75
C GLU A 46 -8.05 5.29 -10.57
N HIS A 47 -8.50 4.46 -11.49
CA HIS A 47 -9.75 3.71 -11.41
C HIS A 47 -9.57 2.23 -11.09
N GLN A 48 -8.33 1.77 -10.84
CA GLN A 48 -8.02 0.39 -10.45
C GLN A 48 -7.72 0.29 -8.96
N MET A 49 -8.04 -0.87 -8.36
CA MET A 49 -7.64 -1.24 -6.98
C MET A 49 -7.89 -0.12 -5.95
N GLU A 50 -6.85 0.43 -5.32
CA GLU A 50 -6.95 1.53 -4.35
C GLU A 50 -7.66 2.77 -4.92
N GLY A 51 -7.50 3.06 -6.21
CA GLY A 51 -8.10 4.21 -6.87
C GLY A 51 -9.63 4.12 -6.95
N ALA A 52 -10.13 2.94 -7.32
CA ALA A 52 -11.56 2.64 -7.33
C ALA A 52 -12.21 2.81 -5.95
N HIS A 53 -11.51 2.42 -4.89
CA HIS A 53 -12.03 2.43 -3.52
C HIS A 53 -11.80 3.77 -2.81
N ARG A 54 -10.96 4.65 -3.38
CA ARG A 54 -10.58 5.93 -2.78
C ARG A 54 -10.55 7.04 -3.84
N PRO A 55 -11.73 7.47 -4.35
CA PRO A 55 -11.82 8.54 -5.34
C PRO A 55 -11.07 9.80 -4.89
N GLY A 56 -10.26 10.38 -5.79
CA GLY A 56 -9.41 11.56 -5.51
C GLY A 56 -8.16 11.27 -4.68
N HIS A 57 -7.91 10.02 -4.25
CA HIS A 57 -6.71 9.69 -3.48
C HIS A 57 -5.42 9.95 -4.27
N PHE A 58 -5.36 9.47 -5.52
CA PHE A 58 -4.18 9.64 -6.37
C PHE A 58 -3.98 11.08 -6.84
N ASP A 59 -5.06 11.86 -6.98
CA ASP A 59 -4.98 13.31 -7.20
C ASP A 59 -4.25 14.01 -6.05
N GLY A 60 -4.59 13.66 -4.80
CA GLY A 60 -3.89 14.16 -3.63
C GLY A 60 -2.41 13.77 -3.59
N VAL A 61 -2.10 12.50 -3.94
CA VAL A 61 -0.71 12.00 -4.01
C VAL A 61 0.10 12.72 -5.09
N GLY A 62 -0.43 12.82 -6.31
CA GLY A 62 0.21 13.53 -7.41
C GLY A 62 0.47 15.01 -7.07
N THR A 63 -0.53 15.67 -6.47
CA THR A 63 -0.43 17.08 -6.06
C THR A 63 0.73 17.30 -5.08
N ILE A 64 0.81 16.49 -4.01
CA ILE A 64 1.84 16.70 -2.98
C ILE A 64 3.22 16.32 -3.48
N VAL A 65 3.36 15.25 -4.27
CA VAL A 65 4.64 14.85 -4.88
C VAL A 65 5.16 15.96 -5.79
N LYS A 66 4.31 16.50 -6.68
CA LYS A 66 4.68 17.63 -7.55
C LYS A 66 5.11 18.86 -6.74
N LYS A 67 4.35 19.23 -5.70
CA LYS A 67 4.68 20.40 -4.87
C LYS A 67 6.01 20.23 -4.11
N LEU A 68 6.35 19.01 -3.68
CA LEU A 68 7.64 18.70 -3.06
C LEU A 68 8.80 18.80 -4.08
N VAL A 69 8.60 18.36 -5.32
CA VAL A 69 9.60 18.48 -6.39
C VAL A 69 9.83 19.95 -6.76
N GLU A 70 8.77 20.73 -6.94
CA GLU A 70 8.83 22.15 -7.30
C GLU A 70 9.51 23.00 -6.23
N LYS A 71 9.23 22.76 -4.93
CA LYS A 71 9.87 23.52 -3.83
C LYS A 71 11.37 23.26 -3.71
N ASN A 72 11.86 22.09 -4.12
CA ASN A 72 13.26 21.70 -3.92
C ASN A 72 14.11 21.68 -5.21
N ASN A 73 13.50 21.89 -6.38
CA ASN A 73 14.15 21.93 -7.70
C ASN A 73 15.13 20.75 -7.94
N MET A 74 14.73 19.55 -7.54
CA MET A 74 15.61 18.37 -7.49
C MET A 74 15.51 17.55 -8.78
N PRO A 75 16.64 17.06 -9.36
CA PRO A 75 16.59 16.00 -10.36
C PRO A 75 16.09 14.71 -9.70
N ILE A 76 14.93 14.20 -10.13
CA ILE A 76 14.26 13.08 -9.47
C ILE A 76 14.58 11.75 -10.17
N ASN A 77 15.03 10.77 -9.39
CA ASN A 77 15.05 9.36 -9.75
C ASN A 77 14.15 8.59 -8.78
N VAL A 78 13.21 7.79 -9.29
CA VAL A 78 12.30 7.00 -8.45
C VAL A 78 12.93 5.62 -8.21
N VAL A 79 13.22 5.31 -6.95
CA VAL A 79 13.77 4.02 -6.53
C VAL A 79 12.71 3.28 -5.70
N GLY A 80 12.23 2.15 -6.21
CA GLY A 80 11.36 1.27 -5.45
C GLY A 80 12.14 0.53 -4.36
N CYS A 81 11.64 0.53 -3.13
CA CYS A 81 12.24 -0.20 -2.01
C CYS A 81 11.38 -1.41 -1.62
N PRO A 82 11.99 -2.55 -1.21
CA PRO A 82 11.25 -3.69 -0.71
C PRO A 82 10.39 -3.37 0.51
N ILE A 83 9.26 -4.07 0.64
CA ILE A 83 8.39 -3.97 1.81
C ILE A 83 9.15 -4.51 3.03
N THR A 84 9.33 -3.67 4.05
CA THR A 84 9.78 -4.14 5.36
C THR A 84 8.61 -4.75 6.12
N ARG A 85 8.84 -5.89 6.76
CA ARG A 85 7.81 -6.67 7.45
C ARG A 85 8.18 -6.85 8.92
N GLU A 86 7.16 -6.94 9.76
CA GLU A 86 7.31 -7.39 11.15
C GLU A 86 7.77 -8.86 11.17
N ALA A 87 8.22 -9.35 12.33
CA ALA A 87 8.62 -10.76 12.48
C ALA A 87 7.48 -11.74 12.14
N SER A 88 6.22 -11.32 12.28
CA SER A 88 5.03 -12.06 11.89
C SER A 88 4.76 -12.10 10.38
N GLY A 89 5.51 -11.33 9.58
CA GLY A 89 5.30 -11.16 8.15
C GLY A 89 4.33 -10.03 7.78
N LEU A 90 3.64 -9.42 8.75
CA LEU A 90 2.79 -8.26 8.53
C LEU A 90 3.61 -7.10 7.93
N ALA A 91 3.15 -6.54 6.81
CA ALA A 91 3.77 -5.35 6.22
C ALA A 91 3.77 -4.20 7.24
N MET A 92 4.93 -3.55 7.42
CA MET A 92 5.04 -2.44 8.36
C MET A 92 4.20 -1.25 7.86
N SER A 93 3.29 -0.76 8.71
CA SER A 93 2.46 0.39 8.43
C SER A 93 2.18 1.18 9.70
N SER A 94 2.12 2.51 9.60
CA SER A 94 1.65 3.36 10.71
C SER A 94 0.22 3.00 11.16
N ARG A 95 -0.57 2.34 10.30
CA ARG A 95 -1.90 1.82 10.65
C ARG A 95 -1.85 0.64 11.62
N ASN A 96 -0.74 -0.09 11.71
CA ASN A 96 -0.60 -1.23 12.62
C ASN A 96 -0.70 -0.80 14.09
N GLU A 97 -0.35 0.45 14.41
CA GLU A 97 -0.51 1.06 15.74
C GLU A 97 -1.97 1.20 16.19
N ARG A 98 -2.93 1.04 15.25
CA ARG A 98 -4.37 1.07 15.55
C ARG A 98 -4.95 -0.32 15.80
N LEU A 99 -4.17 -1.38 15.58
CA LEU A 99 -4.57 -2.75 15.86
C LEU A 99 -4.41 -3.04 17.35
N THR A 100 -5.37 -3.74 17.92
CA THR A 100 -5.21 -4.40 19.21
C THR A 100 -4.14 -5.50 19.12
N ALA A 101 -3.62 -5.97 20.25
CA ALA A 101 -2.65 -7.08 20.26
C ALA A 101 -3.22 -8.35 19.61
N HIS A 102 -4.52 -8.62 19.81
CA HIS A 102 -5.22 -9.74 19.17
C HIS A 102 -5.28 -9.58 17.64
N GLU A 103 -5.76 -8.44 17.17
CA GLU A 103 -5.81 -8.14 15.73
C GLU A 103 -4.41 -8.17 15.10
N ARG A 104 -3.38 -7.60 15.75
CA ARG A 104 -2.00 -7.64 15.24
C ARG A 104 -1.45 -9.07 15.15
N GLY A 105 -1.82 -9.94 16.09
CA GLY A 105 -1.52 -11.37 16.04
C GLY A 105 -2.16 -12.06 14.83
N ASN A 106 -3.42 -11.72 14.53
CA ASN A 106 -4.17 -12.29 13.41
C ASN A 106 -3.74 -11.70 12.05
N ALA A 107 -3.25 -10.46 12.01
CA ALA A 107 -2.86 -9.76 10.78
C ALA A 107 -1.76 -10.47 9.97
N ALA A 108 -0.97 -11.35 10.61
CA ALA A 108 -0.02 -12.23 9.93
C ALA A 108 -0.68 -13.11 8.84
N PHE A 109 -1.96 -13.43 9.01
CA PHE A 109 -2.75 -14.21 8.08
C PHE A 109 -2.80 -13.59 6.67
N ILE A 110 -2.70 -12.26 6.56
CA ILE A 110 -2.68 -11.54 5.27
C ILE A 110 -1.47 -12.00 4.46
N TYR A 111 -0.28 -11.93 5.05
CA TYR A 111 0.95 -12.29 4.37
C TYR A 111 1.03 -13.80 4.10
N GLN A 112 0.60 -14.63 5.04
CA GLN A 112 0.51 -16.09 4.84
C GLN A 112 -0.40 -16.45 3.67
N THR A 113 -1.55 -15.78 3.53
CA THR A 113 -2.47 -15.99 2.41
C THR A 113 -1.85 -15.55 1.08
N LEU A 114 -1.11 -14.43 1.07
CA LEU A 114 -0.39 -13.98 -0.12
C LEU A 114 0.76 -14.92 -0.53
N GLU A 115 1.50 -15.47 0.43
CA GLU A 115 2.53 -16.48 0.16
C GLU A 115 1.90 -17.75 -0.43
N GLN A 116 0.77 -18.22 0.11
CA GLN A 116 0.03 -19.34 -0.48
C GLN A 116 -0.50 -19.02 -1.88
N ALA A 117 -0.99 -17.80 -2.10
CA ALA A 117 -1.40 -17.35 -3.43
C ALA A 117 -0.23 -17.38 -4.42
N ARG A 118 0.97 -16.95 -4.01
CA ARG A 118 2.20 -17.05 -4.82
C ARG A 118 2.53 -18.50 -5.18
N GLU A 119 2.46 -19.41 -4.22
CA GLU A 119 2.76 -20.82 -4.48
C GLU A 119 1.72 -21.46 -5.43
N ARG A 120 0.42 -21.23 -5.20
CA ARG A 120 -0.66 -21.72 -6.07
C ARG A 120 -0.60 -21.11 -7.47
N PHE A 121 -0.18 -19.85 -7.58
CA PHE A 121 0.04 -19.18 -8.86
C PHE A 121 1.08 -19.88 -9.73
N LYS A 122 1.93 -20.77 -9.22
CA LYS A 122 2.84 -21.54 -10.06
C LYS A 122 2.12 -22.57 -10.94
N THR A 123 1.02 -23.14 -10.47
CA THR A 123 0.36 -24.28 -11.13
C THR A 123 -1.10 -24.03 -11.53
N GLU A 124 -1.78 -23.07 -10.91
CA GLU A 124 -3.22 -22.87 -11.08
C GLU A 124 -3.57 -21.60 -11.86
N SER A 125 -4.82 -21.48 -12.33
CA SER A 125 -5.25 -20.27 -13.05
C SER A 125 -5.34 -19.04 -12.14
N ILE A 126 -5.37 -17.83 -12.73
CA ILE A 126 -5.60 -16.60 -11.96
C ILE A 126 -6.94 -16.67 -11.21
N ALA A 127 -7.99 -17.18 -11.86
CA ALA A 127 -9.31 -17.34 -11.26
C ALA A 127 -9.26 -18.24 -10.02
N ASP A 128 -8.61 -19.41 -10.10
CA ASP A 128 -8.50 -20.35 -8.98
C ASP A 128 -7.72 -19.77 -7.79
N VAL A 129 -6.71 -18.94 -8.06
CA VAL A 129 -5.95 -18.23 -7.02
C VAL A 129 -6.81 -17.16 -6.37
N LYS A 130 -7.55 -16.36 -7.15
CA LYS A 130 -8.48 -15.36 -6.62
C LYS A 130 -9.57 -16.00 -5.76
N ASP A 131 -10.16 -17.09 -6.23
CA ASP A 131 -11.19 -17.82 -5.50
C ASP A 131 -10.65 -18.37 -4.18
N TYR A 132 -9.45 -18.96 -4.17
CA TYR A 132 -8.82 -19.41 -2.93
C TYR A 132 -8.62 -18.28 -1.92
N VAL A 133 -8.07 -17.14 -2.34
CA VAL A 133 -7.83 -16.02 -1.42
C VAL A 133 -9.14 -15.48 -0.86
N ASN A 134 -10.16 -15.34 -1.71
CA ASN A 134 -11.49 -14.91 -1.27
C ASN A 134 -12.10 -15.87 -0.24
N HIS A 135 -12.00 -17.18 -0.47
CA HIS A 135 -12.47 -18.19 0.49
C HIS A 135 -11.64 -18.19 1.79
N ALA A 136 -10.32 -18.02 1.69
CA ALA A 136 -9.42 -17.97 2.85
C ALA A 136 -9.81 -16.83 3.79
N PHE A 137 -10.05 -15.62 3.28
CA PHE A 137 -10.53 -14.52 4.13
C PHE A 137 -11.98 -14.67 4.57
N ALA A 138 -12.89 -15.18 3.71
CA ALA A 138 -14.29 -15.40 4.09
C ALA A 138 -14.46 -16.41 5.25
N SER A 139 -13.51 -17.34 5.40
CA SER A 139 -13.48 -18.30 6.52
C SER A 139 -12.95 -17.72 7.85
N HIS A 140 -12.49 -16.47 7.87
CA HIS A 140 -11.98 -15.80 9.06
C HIS A 140 -12.89 -14.62 9.45
N PRO A 141 -13.77 -14.75 10.46
CA PRO A 141 -14.80 -13.76 10.78
C PRO A 141 -14.30 -12.35 11.13
N GLU A 142 -13.05 -12.21 11.56
CA GLU A 142 -12.44 -10.93 11.92
C GLU A 142 -12.02 -10.11 10.71
N PHE A 143 -11.81 -10.76 9.56
CA PHE A 143 -11.45 -10.10 8.32
C PHE A 143 -12.69 -9.79 7.50
N LYS A 144 -12.76 -8.57 7.01
CA LYS A 144 -13.71 -8.17 5.98
C LYS A 144 -12.92 -7.82 4.71
N PRO A 145 -12.92 -8.70 3.68
CA PRO A 145 -12.29 -8.41 2.40
C PRO A 145 -12.80 -7.10 1.81
N ASP A 146 -11.89 -6.31 1.25
CA ASP A 146 -12.23 -5.15 0.42
C ASP A 146 -12.00 -5.50 -1.06
N TYR A 147 -10.77 -5.85 -1.42
CA TYR A 147 -10.47 -6.46 -2.71
C TYR A 147 -9.25 -7.39 -2.64
N PHE A 148 -9.21 -8.35 -3.57
CA PHE A 148 -8.02 -9.07 -3.95
C PHE A 148 -7.92 -9.08 -5.48
N GLU A 149 -6.77 -8.64 -6.01
CA GLU A 149 -6.55 -8.55 -7.44
C GLU A 149 -5.15 -9.03 -7.82
N ILE A 150 -5.04 -9.66 -8.99
CA ILE A 150 -3.76 -10.01 -9.61
C ILE A 150 -3.64 -9.15 -10.86
N ALA A 151 -2.59 -8.35 -10.93
CA ALA A 151 -2.33 -7.45 -12.04
C ALA A 151 -0.92 -7.66 -12.60
N ALA A 152 -0.72 -7.27 -13.87
CA ALA A 152 0.61 -7.21 -14.44
C ALA A 152 1.41 -6.07 -13.77
N GLU A 153 2.69 -6.28 -13.44
CA GLU A 153 3.49 -5.33 -12.65
C GLU A 153 3.81 -4.04 -13.40
N ASP A 154 3.90 -4.11 -14.72
CA ASP A 154 4.27 -3.00 -15.60
C ASP A 154 3.11 -2.03 -15.83
N THR A 155 1.90 -2.56 -15.96
CA THR A 155 0.69 -1.82 -16.31
C THR A 155 -0.28 -1.67 -15.15
N LEU A 156 -0.14 -2.44 -14.08
CA LEU A 156 -1.07 -2.51 -12.95
C LEU A 156 -2.54 -2.78 -13.35
N LEU A 157 -2.77 -3.27 -14.57
CA LEU A 157 -4.09 -3.66 -15.04
C LEU A 157 -4.43 -5.07 -14.55
N PRO A 158 -5.67 -5.30 -14.09
CA PRO A 158 -6.13 -6.63 -13.69
C PRO A 158 -5.92 -7.67 -14.80
N ALA A 159 -5.31 -8.78 -14.44
CA ALA A 159 -5.07 -9.88 -15.34
C ALA A 159 -6.13 -10.97 -15.16
N THR A 160 -6.56 -11.58 -16.26
CA THR A 160 -7.50 -12.71 -16.25
C THR A 160 -6.84 -14.01 -16.70
N LEU A 161 -5.79 -13.90 -17.53
CA LEU A 161 -4.99 -15.00 -18.03
C LEU A 161 -3.52 -14.74 -17.77
N LYS A 162 -2.74 -15.82 -17.67
CA LYS A 162 -1.28 -15.74 -17.54
C LYS A 162 -0.65 -15.63 -18.92
N GLU A 163 0.26 -14.68 -19.02
CA GLU A 163 1.08 -14.37 -20.17
C GLU A 163 2.55 -14.34 -19.74
N ASN A 164 3.45 -14.05 -20.68
CA ASN A 164 4.87 -13.95 -20.41
C ASN A 164 5.25 -12.58 -19.82
N THR A 165 4.68 -12.25 -18.66
CA THR A 165 4.94 -11.00 -17.92
C THR A 165 5.06 -11.28 -16.41
N LYS A 166 5.41 -10.24 -15.66
CA LYS A 166 5.49 -10.25 -14.20
C LYS A 166 4.15 -9.88 -13.60
N TYR A 167 3.73 -10.63 -12.58
CA TYR A 167 2.47 -10.42 -11.90
C TYR A 167 2.66 -10.11 -10.43
N ARG A 168 1.74 -9.31 -9.91
CA ARG A 168 1.66 -8.98 -8.49
C ARG A 168 0.24 -9.16 -7.99
N ALA A 169 0.13 -9.81 -6.84
CA ALA A 169 -1.11 -9.89 -6.09
C ALA A 169 -1.20 -8.68 -5.16
N PHE A 170 -2.37 -8.06 -5.11
CA PHE A 170 -2.71 -6.94 -4.24
C PHE A 170 -3.91 -7.32 -3.39
N VAL A 171 -3.84 -7.01 -2.11
CA VAL A 171 -4.95 -7.23 -1.18
C VAL A 171 -5.22 -5.96 -0.38
N ALA A 172 -6.50 -5.66 -0.23
CA ALA A 172 -7.00 -4.75 0.79
C ALA A 172 -8.05 -5.49 1.64
N VAL A 173 -7.90 -5.40 2.95
CA VAL A 173 -8.78 -6.09 3.90
C VAL A 173 -8.93 -5.25 5.16
N PHE A 174 -10.12 -5.25 5.73
CA PHE A 174 -10.35 -4.69 7.05
C PHE A 174 -10.13 -5.77 8.11
N LEU A 175 -9.39 -5.42 9.15
CA LEU A 175 -9.30 -6.17 10.39
C LEU A 175 -9.82 -5.26 11.51
N GLY A 176 -10.99 -5.62 12.05
CA GLY A 176 -11.78 -4.69 12.86
C GLY A 176 -12.09 -3.39 12.11
N ASN A 177 -11.64 -2.25 12.65
CA ASN A 177 -11.84 -0.92 12.04
C ASN A 177 -10.60 -0.40 11.29
N VAL A 178 -9.61 -1.25 11.04
CA VAL A 178 -8.36 -0.87 10.37
C VAL A 178 -8.30 -1.52 8.99
N ARG A 179 -8.26 -0.69 7.94
CA ARG A 179 -8.04 -1.14 6.56
C ARG A 179 -6.53 -1.30 6.32
N LEU A 180 -6.12 -2.54 6.12
CA LEU A 180 -4.75 -2.94 5.82
C LEU A 180 -4.63 -3.24 4.32
N ILE A 181 -3.43 -3.02 3.79
CA ILE A 181 -3.07 -3.35 2.41
C ILE A 181 -1.77 -4.13 2.42
N ASP A 182 -1.62 -5.05 1.49
CA ASP A 182 -0.37 -5.75 1.24
C ASP A 182 -0.31 -6.16 -0.23
N ASN A 183 0.89 -6.50 -0.72
CA ASN A 183 1.08 -7.03 -2.05
C ASN A 183 2.33 -7.92 -2.11
N ILE A 184 2.35 -8.83 -3.09
CA ILE A 184 3.50 -9.72 -3.32
C ILE A 184 3.70 -10.00 -4.80
N SER A 185 4.97 -10.05 -5.23
CA SER A 185 5.34 -10.55 -6.56
C SER A 185 5.04 -12.05 -6.67
N LEU A 186 4.48 -12.47 -7.81
CA LEU A 186 4.04 -13.84 -8.01
C LEU A 186 5.03 -14.71 -8.81
N ASN A 187 5.88 -14.11 -9.65
CA ASN A 187 6.79 -14.84 -10.56
C ASN A 187 8.03 -14.07 -11.01
#